data_AF-A0A7S2D7Y8-F1
#
_entry.id   AF-A0A7S2D7Y8-F1
#
_cell.length_a   1.000
_cell.length_b   1.000
_cell.length_c   1.000
_cell.angle_alpha   90.00
_cell.angle_beta   90.00
_cell.angle_gamma   90.00
#
_symmetry.space_group_name_H-M   'P 1'
#
loop_
_entity.id
_entity.type
_entity.pdbx_description
1 polymer ?
#
loop_
_entity_poly.entity_id
_entity_poly.type
_entity_poly.pdbx_seq_one_letter_code
_entity_poly.pdbx_strand_id
1 'polypeptide(L)'
;GPLVGLVPQVLSCDVQQDMHRKVAILNALGVSRTGRWFEKNPWIVTVDVESGMRPSIEYLRSIEGLNVGKAVNALPSVIFRNSPEKLRAKLDYMIELGIPEKRIGKFVNRYPQLLGYSLDGNMKATVEWLRSVGIKDVARCLFKNPRLLGASLTTLQAKHDFVVNSWGRPVSEIERFPQVLTYSLDYLRKRHGYLQAHGKADKGALHRLLRTADYLFAKKAGGSVVEYQAFEPIAEGEEAVSLAGLGLDLGGEEITA
;
A
#
# COMPACT_ATOMS: atom_id res chain seq x y z
N GLY A 1 35.98 -3.34 -15.82
CA GLY A 1 34.58 -3.48 -16.27
C GLY A 1 33.65 -2.68 -15.36
N PRO A 2 32.36 -2.50 -15.72
CA PRO A 2 31.41 -1.61 -15.03
C PRO A 2 31.31 -1.86 -13.51
N LEU A 3 31.43 -3.12 -13.09
CA LEU A 3 31.41 -3.53 -11.69
C LEU A 3 32.60 -3.02 -10.86
N VAL A 4 33.81 -2.95 -11.46
CA VAL A 4 35.03 -2.47 -10.78
C VAL A 4 34.93 -0.96 -10.52
N GLY A 5 34.25 -0.22 -11.40
CA GLY A 5 34.00 1.22 -11.21
C GLY A 5 32.95 1.52 -10.12
N LEU A 6 32.02 0.60 -9.87
CA LEU A 6 30.96 0.77 -8.87
C LEU A 6 31.37 0.29 -7.47
N VAL A 7 32.27 -0.70 -7.39
CA VAL A 7 32.67 -1.34 -6.14
C VAL A 7 34.16 -1.70 -6.19
N PRO A 8 35.07 -0.76 -5.88
CA PRO A 8 36.52 -1.00 -5.96
C PRO A 8 37.02 -2.11 -5.02
N GLN A 9 36.27 -2.40 -3.94
CA GLN A 9 36.60 -3.48 -2.98
C GLN A 9 36.51 -4.89 -3.60
N VAL A 10 35.93 -5.02 -4.80
CA VAL A 10 36.04 -6.27 -5.59
C VAL A 10 37.50 -6.66 -5.82
N LEU A 11 38.45 -5.73 -5.83
CA LEU A 11 39.86 -6.05 -6.10
C LEU A 11 40.59 -6.69 -4.92
N SER A 12 40.02 -6.65 -3.70
CA SER A 12 40.67 -7.16 -2.47
C SER A 12 40.14 -8.51 -2.00
N CYS A 13 39.10 -9.06 -2.63
CA CYS A 13 38.57 -10.38 -2.32
C CYS A 13 39.19 -11.44 -3.23
N ASP A 14 39.25 -12.71 -2.80
CA ASP A 14 39.37 -13.82 -3.75
C ASP A 14 38.05 -13.90 -4.53
N VAL A 15 37.96 -13.04 -5.54
CA VAL A 15 36.75 -12.82 -6.34
C VAL A 15 36.27 -14.11 -6.95
N GLN A 16 37.18 -15.02 -7.31
CA GLN A 16 36.80 -16.27 -7.95
C GLN A 16 36.14 -17.20 -6.93
N GLN A 17 36.79 -17.46 -5.79
CA GLN A 17 36.24 -18.40 -4.82
C GLN A 17 34.99 -17.84 -4.12
N ASP A 18 35.00 -16.57 -3.73
CA ASP A 18 33.89 -15.95 -3.01
C ASP A 18 32.65 -15.79 -3.91
N MET A 19 32.85 -15.40 -5.18
CA MET A 19 31.72 -15.22 -6.10
C MET A 19 31.09 -16.53 -6.54
N HIS A 20 31.89 -17.59 -6.71
CA HIS A 20 31.35 -18.94 -6.93
C HIS A 20 30.46 -19.40 -5.77
N ARG A 21 30.89 -19.17 -4.53
CA ARG A 21 30.08 -19.50 -3.34
C ARG A 21 28.76 -18.73 -3.32
N LYS A 22 28.80 -17.43 -3.56
CA LYS A 22 27.58 -16.59 -3.60
C LYS A 22 26.62 -17.00 -4.70
N VAL A 23 27.13 -17.27 -5.90
CA VAL A 23 26.32 -17.78 -7.02
C VAL A 23 25.66 -19.11 -6.65
N ALA A 24 26.42 -20.04 -6.07
CA ALA A 24 25.89 -21.33 -5.63
C ALA A 24 24.80 -21.17 -4.57
N ILE A 25 25.00 -20.31 -3.58
CA ILE A 25 24.00 -19.99 -2.55
C ILE A 25 22.73 -19.41 -3.19
N LEU A 26 22.85 -18.39 -4.03
CA LEU A 26 21.71 -17.75 -4.68
C LEU A 26 20.92 -18.75 -5.55
N ASN A 27 21.61 -19.58 -6.33
CA ASN A 27 20.99 -20.65 -7.10
C ASN A 27 20.26 -21.65 -6.19
N ALA A 28 20.88 -22.08 -5.09
CA ALA A 28 20.27 -22.99 -4.11
C ALA A 28 19.06 -22.39 -3.39
N LEU A 29 19.00 -21.06 -3.27
CA LEU A 29 17.83 -20.35 -2.76
C LEU A 29 16.71 -20.21 -3.81
N GLY A 30 16.95 -20.58 -5.07
CA GLY A 30 16.00 -20.44 -6.17
C GLY A 30 16.01 -19.05 -6.83
N VAL A 31 17.10 -18.28 -6.66
CA VAL A 31 17.29 -17.01 -7.39
C VAL A 31 17.67 -17.32 -8.84
N SER A 32 16.76 -17.03 -9.78
CA SER A 32 17.01 -17.18 -11.21
C SER A 32 17.83 -16.02 -11.80
N ARG A 33 18.57 -16.25 -12.88
CA ARG A 33 19.33 -15.22 -13.61
C ARG A 33 20.32 -14.47 -12.70
N THR A 34 21.09 -15.21 -11.91
CA THR A 34 22.05 -14.67 -10.93
C THR A 34 22.99 -13.61 -11.50
N GLY A 35 23.50 -13.76 -12.72
CA GLY A 35 24.30 -12.71 -13.38
C GLY A 35 23.61 -11.34 -13.40
N ARG A 36 22.37 -11.27 -13.91
CA ARG A 36 21.56 -10.04 -13.88
C ARG A 36 21.24 -9.57 -12.46
N TRP A 37 21.10 -10.51 -11.52
CA TRP A 37 20.88 -10.17 -10.13
C TRP A 37 22.09 -9.45 -9.52
N PHE A 38 23.33 -9.89 -9.81
CA PHE A 38 24.56 -9.21 -9.39
C PHE A 38 24.72 -7.84 -10.06
N GLU A 39 24.38 -7.70 -11.35
CA GLU A 39 24.39 -6.40 -12.03
C GLU A 39 23.48 -5.37 -11.33
N LYS A 40 22.32 -5.82 -10.83
CA LYS A 40 21.39 -4.97 -10.07
C LYS A 40 21.80 -4.77 -8.61
N ASN A 41 22.59 -5.68 -8.05
CA ASN A 41 23.00 -5.67 -6.65
C ASN A 41 24.52 -5.79 -6.52
N PRO A 42 25.31 -4.90 -7.14
CA PRO A 42 26.77 -5.04 -7.20
C PRO A 42 27.39 -5.00 -5.80
N TRP A 43 26.74 -4.32 -4.86
CA TRP A 43 27.15 -4.23 -3.47
C TRP A 43 27.19 -5.56 -2.71
N ILE A 44 26.51 -6.62 -3.18
CA ILE A 44 26.49 -7.91 -2.48
C ILE A 44 27.88 -8.56 -2.40
N VAL A 45 28.78 -8.17 -3.31
CA VAL A 45 30.16 -8.66 -3.34
C VAL A 45 30.95 -8.21 -2.11
N THR A 46 30.52 -7.14 -1.44
CA THR A 46 31.17 -6.64 -0.22
C THR A 46 30.66 -7.31 1.05
N VAL A 47 29.57 -8.08 0.98
CA VAL A 47 29.00 -8.76 2.14
C VAL A 47 29.73 -10.09 2.29
N ASP A 48 30.24 -10.44 3.46
CA ASP A 48 30.84 -11.76 3.64
C ASP A 48 29.79 -12.89 3.63
N VAL A 49 30.16 -14.06 3.11
CA VAL A 49 29.24 -15.21 3.02
C VAL A 49 28.89 -15.76 4.40
N GLU A 50 29.91 -15.94 5.24
CA GLU A 50 29.79 -16.66 6.52
C GLU A 50 29.16 -15.78 7.61
N SER A 51 29.65 -14.55 7.74
CA SER A 51 29.23 -13.59 8.75
C SER A 51 28.06 -12.70 8.31
N GLY A 52 27.83 -12.54 7.00
CA GLY A 52 26.79 -11.66 6.47
C GLY A 52 25.59 -12.40 5.88
N MET A 53 25.81 -13.22 4.85
CA MET A 53 24.72 -13.88 4.13
C MET A 53 24.09 -15.01 4.95
N ARG A 54 24.90 -15.88 5.55
CA ARG A 54 24.43 -17.11 6.19
C ARG A 54 23.46 -16.86 7.36
N PRO A 55 23.74 -15.97 8.34
CA PRO A 55 22.83 -15.76 9.47
C PRO A 55 21.46 -15.26 9.02
N SER A 56 21.44 -14.39 8.01
CA SER A 56 20.22 -13.87 7.41
C SER A 56 19.42 -14.96 6.71
N ILE A 57 20.09 -15.84 5.96
CA ILE A 57 19.45 -16.97 5.25
C ILE A 57 18.89 -17.99 6.25
N GLU A 58 19.65 -18.33 7.29
CA GLU A 58 19.21 -19.28 8.33
C GLU A 58 17.98 -18.76 9.06
N TYR A 59 17.97 -17.47 9.43
CA TYR A 59 16.80 -16.85 10.01
C TYR A 59 15.59 -16.90 9.05
N LEU A 60 15.76 -16.56 7.78
CA LEU A 60 14.64 -16.63 6.83
C LEU A 60 14.13 -18.07 6.63
N ARG A 61 15.02 -19.07 6.69
CA ARG A 61 14.64 -20.50 6.61
C ARG A 61 13.87 -20.97 7.84
N SER A 62 14.07 -20.36 9.00
CA SER A 62 13.31 -20.71 10.21
C SER A 62 11.86 -20.22 10.18
N ILE A 63 11.50 -19.35 9.22
CA ILE A 63 10.14 -18.79 9.12
C ILE A 63 9.26 -19.75 8.30
N GLU A 64 8.27 -20.34 8.97
CA GLU A 64 7.33 -21.28 8.34
C GLU A 64 6.61 -20.66 7.13
N GLY A 65 6.66 -21.36 5.99
CA GLY A 65 5.95 -20.98 4.77
C GLY A 65 6.53 -19.77 4.03
N LEU A 66 7.70 -19.26 4.42
CA LEU A 66 8.43 -18.22 3.68
C LEU A 66 9.18 -18.82 2.48
N ASN A 67 9.13 -18.13 1.33
CA ASN A 67 9.99 -18.45 0.19
C ASN A 67 11.22 -17.54 0.23
N VAL A 68 12.34 -18.10 0.70
CA VAL A 68 13.58 -17.35 0.91
C VAL A 68 14.11 -16.74 -0.40
N GLY A 69 14.11 -17.50 -1.50
CA GLY A 69 14.56 -16.99 -2.80
C GLY A 69 13.72 -15.81 -3.30
N LYS A 70 12.40 -15.86 -3.10
CA LYS A 70 11.50 -14.75 -3.44
C LYS A 70 11.79 -13.52 -2.59
N ALA A 71 12.02 -13.69 -1.29
CA ALA A 71 12.37 -12.59 -0.39
C ALA A 71 13.71 -11.95 -0.78
N VAL A 72 14.74 -12.77 -1.02
CA VAL A 72 16.08 -12.35 -1.46
C VAL A 72 16.05 -11.66 -2.81
N ASN A 73 15.20 -12.10 -3.74
CA ASN A 73 15.00 -11.41 -5.01
C ASN A 73 14.33 -10.05 -4.86
N ALA A 74 13.38 -9.93 -3.93
CA ALA A 74 12.59 -8.71 -3.77
C ALA A 74 13.33 -7.62 -3.01
N LEU A 75 14.05 -7.97 -1.93
CA LEU A 75 14.68 -7.01 -1.03
C LEU A 75 16.06 -7.49 -0.54
N PRO A 76 17.03 -7.69 -1.44
CA PRO A 76 18.35 -8.20 -1.06
C PRO A 76 19.08 -7.27 -0.10
N SER A 77 19.00 -5.95 -0.29
CA SER A 77 19.65 -4.96 0.56
C SER A 77 19.10 -4.95 1.98
N VAL A 78 17.79 -5.12 2.13
CA VAL A 78 17.14 -5.21 3.43
C VAL A 78 17.57 -6.47 4.16
N ILE A 79 17.70 -7.59 3.44
CA ILE A 79 18.06 -8.88 4.03
C ILE A 79 19.54 -8.95 4.41
N PHE A 80 20.44 -8.56 3.51
CA PHE A 80 21.87 -8.82 3.68
C PHE A 80 22.68 -7.64 4.23
N ARG A 81 22.14 -6.41 4.27
CA ARG A 81 22.81 -5.27 4.91
C ARG A 81 22.32 -4.99 6.33
N ASN A 82 21.21 -5.59 6.74
CA ASN A 82 20.72 -5.50 8.11
C ASN A 82 21.03 -6.79 8.85
N SER A 83 21.08 -6.70 10.17
CA SER A 83 21.22 -7.89 10.99
C SER A 83 19.90 -8.68 10.99
N PRO A 84 19.95 -10.02 11.12
CA PRO A 84 18.74 -10.85 11.19
C PRO A 84 17.83 -10.47 12.36
N GLU A 85 18.37 -9.93 13.45
CA GLU A 85 17.62 -9.44 14.61
C GLU A 85 16.71 -8.27 14.24
N LYS A 86 17.13 -7.37 13.34
CA LYS A 86 16.27 -6.28 12.85
C LYS A 86 15.09 -6.81 12.03
N LEU A 87 15.28 -7.88 11.27
CA LEU A 87 14.20 -8.53 10.54
C LEU A 87 13.25 -9.23 11.52
N ARG A 88 13.82 -9.91 12.51
CA ARG A 88 13.09 -10.58 13.60
C ARG A 88 12.19 -9.61 14.35
N ALA A 89 12.73 -8.50 14.84
CA ALA A 89 11.95 -7.49 15.55
C ALA A 89 10.74 -6.98 14.75
N LYS A 90 10.86 -6.86 13.42
CA LYS A 90 9.72 -6.46 12.57
C LYS A 90 8.64 -7.54 12.48
N LEU A 91 9.04 -8.80 12.35
CA LEU A 91 8.09 -9.91 12.26
C LEU A 91 7.44 -10.22 13.61
N ASP A 92 8.21 -10.16 14.69
CA ASP A 92 7.71 -10.33 16.06
C ASP A 92 6.68 -9.23 16.37
N TYR A 93 6.97 -7.97 16.00
CA TYR A 93 5.99 -6.90 16.15
C TYR A 93 4.70 -7.17 15.37
N MET A 94 4.75 -7.70 14.14
CA MET A 94 3.55 -8.08 13.40
C MET A 94 2.75 -9.19 14.11
N ILE A 95 3.45 -10.15 14.73
CA ILE A 95 2.84 -11.23 15.49
C ILE A 95 2.16 -10.67 16.73
N GLU A 96 2.82 -9.79 17.48
CA GLU A 96 2.29 -9.09 18.65
C GLU A 96 1.04 -8.27 18.33
N LEU A 97 0.96 -7.68 17.13
CA LEU A 97 -0.26 -6.98 16.68
C LEU A 97 -1.45 -7.92 16.48
N GLY A 98 -1.22 -9.23 16.34
CA GLY A 98 -2.23 -10.26 16.14
C GLY A 98 -2.20 -10.92 14.77
N ILE A 99 -1.16 -10.73 13.95
CA ILE A 99 -0.99 -11.53 12.72
C ILE A 99 -0.49 -12.93 13.12
N PRO A 100 -1.23 -14.02 12.80
CA PRO A 100 -0.82 -15.35 13.24
C PRO A 100 0.56 -15.74 12.70
N GLU A 101 1.44 -16.24 13.56
CA GLU A 101 2.80 -16.66 13.21
C GLU A 101 2.83 -17.61 12.00
N LYS A 102 1.94 -18.62 11.98
CA LYS A 102 1.77 -19.57 10.85
C LYS A 102 1.42 -18.91 9.51
N ARG A 103 0.99 -17.64 9.52
CA ARG A 103 0.64 -16.86 8.31
C ARG A 103 1.71 -15.84 7.95
N ILE A 104 2.69 -15.56 8.80
CA ILE A 104 3.71 -14.53 8.57
C ILE A 104 4.54 -14.83 7.32
N GLY A 105 5.06 -16.05 7.15
CA GLY A 105 5.84 -16.39 5.95
C GLY A 105 5.04 -16.20 4.65
N LYS A 106 3.77 -16.61 4.65
CA LYS A 106 2.84 -16.39 3.52
C LYS A 106 2.52 -14.91 3.30
N PHE A 107 2.46 -14.11 4.37
CA PHE A 107 2.19 -12.68 4.30
C PHE A 107 3.37 -11.94 3.68
N VAL A 108 4.59 -12.21 4.14
CA VAL A 108 5.84 -11.68 3.56
C VAL A 108 6.00 -12.12 2.10
N ASN A 109 5.68 -13.37 1.76
CA ASN A 109 5.69 -13.84 0.36
C ASN A 109 4.77 -13.03 -0.55
N ARG A 110 3.61 -12.60 -0.05
CA ARG A 110 2.65 -11.79 -0.81
C ARG A 110 3.12 -10.33 -0.92
N TYR A 111 3.75 -9.82 0.13
CA TYR A 111 4.16 -8.43 0.25
C TYR A 111 5.59 -8.31 0.79
N PRO A 112 6.62 -8.65 0.00
CA PRO A 112 8.00 -8.64 0.49
C PRO A 112 8.45 -7.25 0.94
N GLN A 113 7.91 -6.19 0.32
CA GLN A 113 8.14 -4.77 0.66
C GLN A 113 7.94 -4.45 2.15
N LEU A 114 7.14 -5.25 2.86
CA LEU A 114 6.96 -5.17 4.31
C LEU A 114 8.27 -5.14 5.10
N LEU A 115 9.27 -5.92 4.67
CA LEU A 115 10.55 -5.98 5.38
C LEU A 115 11.35 -4.68 5.23
N GLY A 116 11.07 -3.90 4.19
CA GLY A 116 11.75 -2.63 3.91
C GLY A 116 11.29 -1.47 4.78
N TYR A 117 10.08 -1.54 5.35
CA TYR A 117 9.56 -0.47 6.22
C TYR A 117 10.35 -0.39 7.53
N SER A 118 10.56 0.83 8.03
CA SER A 118 11.18 1.04 9.34
C SER A 118 10.22 0.59 10.45
N LEU A 119 10.77 -0.04 11.50
CA LEU A 119 9.93 -0.51 12.61
C LEU A 119 9.25 0.67 13.32
N ASP A 120 10.03 1.67 13.72
CA ASP A 120 9.49 2.80 14.48
C ASP A 120 8.83 3.84 13.56
N GLY A 121 9.54 4.31 12.52
CA GLY A 121 9.07 5.39 11.66
C GLY A 121 7.92 5.05 10.70
N ASN A 122 7.70 3.76 10.41
CA ASN A 122 6.61 3.33 9.53
C ASN A 122 5.64 2.42 10.28
N MET A 123 6.09 1.28 10.81
CA MET A 123 5.19 0.26 11.35
C MET A 123 4.45 0.75 12.60
N LYS A 124 5.19 1.14 13.65
CA LYS A 124 4.60 1.62 14.90
C LYS A 124 3.81 2.90 14.68
N ALA A 125 4.39 3.87 13.97
CA ALA A 125 3.71 5.13 13.64
C ALA A 125 2.36 4.92 12.92
N THR A 126 2.30 4.02 11.94
CA THR A 126 1.05 3.70 11.24
C THR A 126 0.06 2.97 12.14
N VAL A 127 0.53 2.06 13.00
CA VAL A 127 -0.33 1.34 13.96
C VAL A 127 -0.94 2.30 14.98
N GLU A 128 -0.15 3.20 15.55
CA GLU A 128 -0.61 4.21 16.49
C GLU A 128 -1.65 5.12 15.85
N TRP A 129 -1.38 5.57 14.62
CA TRP A 129 -2.34 6.34 13.84
C TRP A 129 -3.63 5.57 13.57
N LEU A 130 -3.56 4.30 13.14
CA LEU A 130 -4.76 3.48 12.91
C LEU A 130 -5.61 3.36 14.18
N ARG A 131 -4.97 3.19 15.34
CA ARG A 131 -5.67 3.16 16.64
C ARG A 131 -6.29 4.50 16.99
N SER A 132 -5.58 5.62 16.76
CA SER A 132 -6.08 6.95 17.10
C SER A 132 -7.30 7.35 16.27
N VAL A 133 -7.39 6.90 15.02
CA VAL A 133 -8.58 7.11 14.16
C VAL A 133 -9.70 6.09 14.41
N GLY A 134 -9.58 5.23 15.43
CA GLY A 134 -10.65 4.34 15.88
C GLY A 134 -10.71 2.97 15.20
N ILE A 135 -9.67 2.55 14.48
CA ILE A 135 -9.59 1.18 13.94
C ILE A 135 -9.30 0.20 15.07
N LYS A 136 -10.19 -0.77 15.27
CA LYS A 136 -10.09 -1.73 16.37
C LYS A 136 -9.17 -2.90 16.02
N ASP A 137 -9.42 -3.56 14.88
CA ASP A 137 -8.63 -4.70 14.41
C ASP A 137 -7.51 -4.27 13.44
N VAL A 138 -6.46 -3.65 14.02
CA VAL A 138 -5.31 -3.15 13.25
C VAL A 138 -4.59 -4.27 12.50
N ALA A 139 -4.42 -5.44 13.11
CA ALA A 139 -3.78 -6.57 12.44
C ALA A 139 -4.55 -7.00 11.19
N ARG A 140 -5.88 -7.14 11.27
CA ARG A 140 -6.70 -7.47 10.08
C ARG A 140 -6.66 -6.36 9.04
N CYS A 141 -6.65 -5.10 9.46
CA CYS A 141 -6.54 -3.94 8.58
C CYS A 141 -5.23 -4.00 7.77
N LEU A 142 -4.09 -4.17 8.45
CA LEU A 142 -2.77 -4.29 7.82
C LEU A 142 -2.62 -5.57 7.00
N PHE A 143 -3.19 -6.69 7.47
CA PHE A 143 -3.17 -7.95 6.72
C PHE A 143 -3.91 -7.83 5.38
N LYS A 144 -5.05 -7.11 5.36
CA LYS A 144 -5.81 -6.83 4.14
C LYS A 144 -5.07 -5.84 3.22
N ASN A 145 -4.40 -4.84 3.79
CA ASN A 145 -3.73 -3.81 3.00
C ASN A 145 -2.42 -3.32 3.64
N PRO A 146 -1.30 -4.05 3.45
CA PRO A 146 -0.03 -3.68 4.07
C PRO A 146 0.61 -2.42 3.47
N ARG A 147 0.10 -1.93 2.33
CA ARG A 147 0.57 -0.69 1.70
C ARG A 147 0.36 0.53 2.58
N LEU A 148 -0.53 0.47 3.58
CA LEU A 148 -0.71 1.53 4.55
C LEU A 148 0.57 1.88 5.30
N LEU A 149 1.44 0.89 5.57
CA LEU A 149 2.72 1.10 6.26
C LEU A 149 3.70 1.98 5.48
N GLY A 150 3.54 2.06 4.15
CA GLY A 150 4.38 2.88 3.28
C GLY A 150 3.81 4.24 2.95
N ALA A 151 2.60 4.57 3.40
CA ALA A 151 1.98 5.87 3.18
C ALA A 151 2.42 6.87 4.25
N SER A 152 2.51 8.15 3.90
CA SER A 152 2.73 9.19 4.91
C SER A 152 1.49 9.35 5.78
N LEU A 153 1.69 9.62 7.07
CA LEU A 153 0.58 9.84 8.00
C LEU A 153 -0.27 11.05 7.60
N THR A 154 0.34 12.11 7.03
CA THR A 154 -0.39 13.28 6.54
C THR A 154 -1.36 12.93 5.41
N THR A 155 -0.93 12.08 4.46
CA THR A 155 -1.79 11.62 3.37
C THR A 155 -2.87 10.66 3.87
N LEU A 156 -2.55 9.77 4.81
CA LEU A 156 -3.54 8.89 5.42
C LEU A 156 -4.61 9.68 6.19
N GLN A 157 -4.19 10.68 6.96
CA GLN A 157 -5.08 11.57 7.71
C GLN A 157 -6.03 12.33 6.78
N ALA A 158 -5.52 12.98 5.74
CA ALA A 158 -6.37 13.71 4.79
C ALA A 158 -7.43 12.82 4.13
N LYS A 159 -7.08 11.57 3.80
CA LYS A 159 -8.03 10.60 3.24
C LYS A 159 -9.02 10.06 4.26
N HIS A 160 -8.58 9.85 5.49
CA HIS A 160 -9.46 9.50 6.60
C HIS A 160 -10.49 10.61 6.82
N ASP A 161 -10.05 11.86 6.94
CA ASP A 161 -10.91 13.00 7.23
C ASP A 161 -11.91 13.22 6.10
N PHE A 162 -11.50 13.09 4.85
CA PHE A 162 -12.43 13.12 3.74
C PHE A 162 -13.49 12.02 3.82
N VAL A 163 -13.10 10.77 4.09
CA VAL A 163 -14.03 9.63 4.12
C VAL A 163 -14.98 9.71 5.32
N VAL A 164 -14.49 10.13 6.48
CA VAL A 164 -15.25 10.10 7.74
C VAL A 164 -15.98 11.41 7.98
N ASN A 165 -15.31 12.55 7.81
CA ASN A 165 -15.87 13.86 8.14
C ASN A 165 -16.63 14.43 6.93
N SER A 166 -15.99 14.49 5.74
CA SER A 166 -16.63 15.09 4.55
C SER A 166 -17.68 14.18 3.90
N TRP A 167 -17.41 12.88 3.79
CA TRP A 167 -18.34 11.89 3.22
C TRP A 167 -19.21 11.20 4.29
N GLY A 168 -18.99 11.46 5.58
CA GLY A 168 -19.84 10.94 6.65
C GLY A 168 -19.81 9.41 6.82
N ARG A 169 -18.79 8.71 6.29
CA ARG A 169 -18.72 7.25 6.35
C ARG A 169 -18.13 6.80 7.68
N PRO A 170 -18.68 5.75 8.31
CA PRO A 170 -18.16 5.29 9.58
C PRO A 170 -16.75 4.68 9.42
N VAL A 171 -15.88 4.90 10.40
CA VAL A 171 -14.54 4.29 10.50
C VAL A 171 -14.57 2.76 10.30
N SER A 172 -15.64 2.10 10.74
CA SER A 172 -15.81 0.65 10.55
C SER A 172 -15.81 0.21 9.07
N GLU A 173 -16.16 1.09 8.12
CA GLU A 173 -16.02 0.79 6.70
C GLU A 173 -14.57 0.86 6.22
N ILE A 174 -13.76 1.76 6.79
CA ILE A 174 -12.31 1.78 6.56
C ILE A 174 -11.70 0.47 7.08
N GLU A 175 -12.08 0.02 8.27
CA GLU A 175 -11.60 -1.26 8.83
C GLU A 175 -11.99 -2.48 7.96
N ARG A 176 -13.19 -2.46 7.39
CA ARG A 176 -13.67 -3.51 6.47
C ARG A 176 -12.98 -3.43 5.12
N PHE A 177 -12.71 -2.23 4.62
CA PHE A 177 -12.15 -1.92 3.29
C PHE A 177 -11.00 -0.91 3.37
N PRO A 178 -9.83 -1.31 3.91
CA PRO A 178 -8.71 -0.39 4.14
C PRO A 178 -8.07 0.13 2.84
N GLN A 179 -8.37 -0.51 1.71
CA GLN A 179 -8.01 -0.01 0.39
C GLN A 179 -8.62 1.36 0.07
N VAL A 180 -9.68 1.80 0.75
CA VAL A 180 -10.24 3.15 0.57
C VAL A 180 -9.16 4.24 0.73
N LEU A 181 -8.24 4.07 1.67
CA LEU A 181 -7.14 5.02 1.94
C LEU A 181 -6.01 4.97 0.89
N THR A 182 -6.09 4.06 -0.10
CA THR A 182 -5.10 3.97 -1.18
C THR A 182 -5.53 4.66 -2.46
N TYR A 183 -6.82 4.97 -2.62
CA TYR A 183 -7.28 5.81 -3.74
C TYR A 183 -6.74 7.24 -3.61
N SER A 184 -6.63 7.96 -4.72
CA SER A 184 -6.36 9.40 -4.68
C SER A 184 -7.53 10.14 -4.06
N LEU A 185 -7.24 11.27 -3.41
CA LEU A 185 -8.30 12.13 -2.86
C LEU A 185 -9.25 12.60 -3.97
N ASP A 186 -8.72 12.96 -5.14
CA ASP A 186 -9.54 13.43 -6.27
C ASP A 186 -10.51 12.36 -6.77
N TYR A 187 -10.07 11.09 -6.81
CA TYR A 187 -10.96 9.99 -7.16
C TYR A 187 -12.08 9.79 -6.12
N LEU A 188 -11.75 9.89 -4.83
CA LEU A 188 -12.74 9.80 -3.76
C LEU A 188 -13.73 10.97 -3.84
N ARG A 189 -13.23 12.20 -4.05
CA ARG A 189 -14.04 13.43 -4.23
C ARG A 189 -14.97 13.33 -5.43
N LYS A 190 -14.48 12.91 -6.60
CA LYS A 190 -15.29 12.76 -7.81
C LYS A 190 -16.43 11.76 -7.59
N ARG A 191 -16.15 10.61 -6.99
CA ARG A 191 -17.16 9.59 -6.67
C ARG A 191 -18.18 10.09 -5.64
N HIS A 192 -17.72 10.72 -4.57
CA HIS A 192 -18.58 11.29 -3.52
C HIS A 192 -19.48 12.39 -4.08
N GLY A 193 -18.90 13.40 -4.72
CA GLY A 193 -19.63 14.55 -5.26
C GLY A 193 -20.68 14.14 -6.30
N TYR A 194 -20.36 13.17 -7.17
CA TYR A 194 -21.34 12.67 -8.14
C TYR A 194 -22.51 11.96 -7.44
N LEU A 195 -22.26 11.18 -6.39
CA LEU A 195 -23.32 10.58 -5.58
C LEU A 195 -24.13 11.64 -4.84
N GLN A 196 -23.50 12.69 -4.33
CA GLN A 196 -24.15 13.80 -3.64
C GLN A 196 -25.11 14.56 -4.57
N ALA A 197 -24.66 14.89 -5.78
CA ALA A 197 -25.50 15.52 -6.82
C ALA A 197 -26.73 14.68 -7.19
N HIS A 198 -26.67 13.36 -7.02
CA HIS A 198 -27.78 12.43 -7.26
C HIS A 198 -28.55 12.04 -5.99
N GLY A 199 -28.31 12.70 -4.85
CA GLY A 199 -28.99 12.40 -3.58
C GLY A 199 -28.69 11.01 -3.02
N LYS A 200 -27.53 10.43 -3.34
CA LYS A 200 -27.12 9.06 -3.01
C LYS A 200 -25.79 8.97 -2.26
N ALA A 201 -25.28 10.07 -1.69
CA ALA A 201 -23.99 10.11 -0.98
C ALA A 201 -23.87 9.02 0.12
N ASP A 202 -24.96 8.75 0.85
CA ASP A 202 -24.97 7.77 1.93
C ASP A 202 -25.22 6.32 1.46
N LYS A 203 -25.58 6.11 0.19
CA LYS A 203 -26.07 4.82 -0.30
C LYS A 203 -24.94 3.92 -0.79
N GLY A 204 -25.03 2.64 -0.39
CA GLY A 204 -24.12 1.59 -0.86
C GLY A 204 -22.83 1.50 -0.04
N ALA A 205 -22.16 0.36 -0.12
CA ALA A 205 -20.90 0.13 0.59
C ALA A 205 -19.71 0.64 -0.23
N LEU A 206 -18.72 1.28 0.42
CA LEU A 206 -17.56 1.88 -0.25
C LEU A 206 -16.81 0.91 -1.16
N HIS A 207 -16.60 -0.34 -0.70
CA HIS A 207 -15.90 -1.35 -1.50
C HIS A 207 -16.60 -1.68 -2.84
N ARG A 208 -17.93 -1.50 -2.94
CA ARG A 208 -18.66 -1.68 -4.20
C ARG A 208 -18.54 -0.44 -5.07
N LEU A 209 -18.70 0.74 -4.47
CA LEU A 209 -18.67 2.02 -5.19
C LEU A 209 -17.31 2.30 -5.82
N LEU A 210 -16.22 1.97 -5.11
CA LEU A 210 -14.87 2.35 -5.51
C LEU A 210 -14.16 1.30 -6.39
N ARG A 211 -14.64 0.05 -6.40
CA ARG A 211 -14.08 -1.04 -7.23
C ARG A 211 -14.79 -1.21 -8.56
N THR A 212 -16.01 -0.70 -8.71
CA THR A 212 -16.77 -0.80 -9.97
C THR A 212 -16.19 0.12 -11.03
N ALA A 213 -16.23 -0.34 -12.28
CA ALA A 213 -15.95 0.49 -13.45
C ALA A 213 -16.92 1.67 -13.55
N ASP A 214 -16.48 2.77 -14.17
CA ASP A 214 -17.21 4.05 -14.21
C ASP A 214 -18.62 3.92 -14.76
N TYR A 215 -18.82 3.16 -15.83
CA TYR A 215 -20.15 3.00 -16.43
C TYR A 215 -21.15 2.29 -15.49
N LEU A 216 -20.70 1.30 -14.71
CA LEU A 216 -21.55 0.62 -13.73
C LEU A 216 -21.81 1.50 -12.52
N PHE A 217 -20.79 2.23 -12.07
CA PHE A 217 -20.93 3.19 -10.99
C PHE A 217 -21.95 4.27 -11.35
N ALA A 218 -21.80 4.91 -12.52
CA ALA A 218 -22.67 5.99 -12.97
C ALA A 218 -24.12 5.51 -13.12
N LYS A 219 -24.31 4.35 -13.77
CA LYS A 219 -25.63 3.72 -13.87
C LYS A 219 -26.28 3.47 -12.51
N LYS A 220 -25.48 3.05 -11.51
CA LYS A 220 -25.97 2.82 -10.14
C LYS A 220 -26.28 4.11 -9.40
N ALA A 221 -25.49 5.15 -9.61
CA ALA A 221 -25.75 6.50 -9.12
C ALA A 221 -26.99 7.12 -9.79
N GLY A 222 -27.42 6.60 -10.94
CA GLY A 222 -28.65 7.02 -11.62
C GLY A 222 -28.41 7.93 -12.82
N GLY A 223 -27.17 8.00 -13.31
CA GLY A 223 -26.81 8.74 -14.51
C GLY A 223 -26.03 7.87 -15.51
N SER A 224 -25.38 8.52 -16.46
CA SER A 224 -24.59 7.92 -17.54
C SER A 224 -23.09 8.05 -17.31
N VAL A 225 -22.31 7.19 -17.99
CA VAL A 225 -20.84 7.29 -17.93
C VAL A 225 -20.33 8.63 -18.48
N VAL A 226 -21.02 9.20 -19.46
CA VAL A 226 -20.66 10.47 -20.09
C VAL A 226 -20.80 11.62 -19.07
N GLU A 227 -21.92 11.67 -18.36
CA GLU A 227 -22.14 12.64 -17.28
C GLU A 227 -21.11 12.49 -16.16
N TYR A 228 -20.81 11.26 -15.74
CA TYR A 228 -19.80 11.02 -14.71
C TYR A 228 -18.39 11.44 -15.16
N GLN A 229 -18.03 11.19 -16.43
CA GLN A 229 -16.72 11.57 -16.96
C GLN A 229 -16.57 13.09 -17.01
N ALA A 230 -17.62 13.81 -17.44
CA ALA A 230 -17.67 15.27 -17.48
C ALA A 230 -17.84 15.92 -16.10
N PHE A 231 -18.21 15.15 -15.06
CA PHE A 231 -18.40 15.68 -13.72
C PHE A 231 -17.08 16.08 -13.06
N GLU A 232 -17.02 17.32 -12.58
CA GLU A 232 -15.94 17.85 -11.75
C GLU A 232 -16.44 18.04 -10.31
N PRO A 233 -15.72 17.50 -9.30
CA PRO A 233 -16.11 17.68 -7.91
C PRO A 233 -15.90 19.13 -7.47
N ILE A 234 -16.85 19.65 -6.71
CA ILE A 234 -16.75 20.98 -6.09
C ILE A 234 -15.60 20.96 -5.06
N ALA A 235 -14.75 21.98 -5.06
CA ALA A 235 -13.66 22.09 -4.10
C ALA A 235 -14.21 22.33 -2.69
N GLU A 236 -13.62 21.70 -1.67
CA GLU A 236 -13.96 21.94 -0.26
C GLU A 236 -13.73 23.43 0.06
N GLY A 237 -14.83 24.18 0.28
CA GLY A 237 -14.82 25.63 0.51
C GLY A 237 -15.83 26.42 -0.32
N GLU A 238 -16.40 25.82 -1.36
CA GLU A 238 -17.47 26.41 -2.19
C GLU A 238 -18.82 25.75 -1.85
N GLU A 239 -19.30 25.87 -0.62
CA GLU A 239 -20.68 25.46 -0.34
C GLU A 239 -21.69 26.46 -0.92
N ALA A 240 -22.48 25.95 -1.86
CA ALA A 240 -23.90 26.20 -2.03
C ALA A 240 -24.37 27.62 -2.38
N VAL A 241 -24.18 28.04 -3.65
CA VAL A 241 -25.24 28.80 -4.30
C VAL A 241 -26.33 27.80 -4.70
N SER A 242 -27.32 27.69 -3.84
CA SER A 242 -28.57 26.97 -4.09
C SER A 242 -29.12 27.27 -5.49
N LEU A 243 -29.19 26.27 -6.35
CA LEU A 243 -29.95 26.33 -7.62
C LEU A 243 -31.47 26.18 -7.42
N ALA A 244 -31.97 26.30 -6.18
CA ALA A 244 -33.42 26.36 -5.90
C ALA A 244 -33.98 27.80 -5.91
N GLY A 245 -33.18 28.80 -6.31
CA GLY A 245 -33.51 30.22 -6.19
C GLY A 245 -33.75 31.00 -7.49
N LEU A 246 -33.90 30.36 -8.65
CA LEU A 246 -34.36 31.05 -9.86
C LEU A 246 -35.80 30.65 -10.14
N GLY A 247 -36.71 31.24 -9.36
CA GLY A 247 -38.11 31.39 -9.75
C GLY A 247 -38.16 32.22 -11.02
N LEU A 248 -38.14 31.54 -12.16
CA LEU A 248 -38.66 32.10 -13.41
C LEU A 248 -40.18 31.91 -13.36
N ASP A 249 -40.83 32.93 -12.82
CA ASP A 249 -42.23 33.25 -13.07
C ASP A 249 -42.39 33.49 -14.58
N LEU A 250 -42.76 32.45 -15.32
CA LEU A 250 -43.37 32.62 -16.64
C LEU A 250 -44.87 32.77 -16.40
N GLY A 251 -45.24 33.98 -15.97
CA GLY A 251 -46.62 34.42 -15.87
C GLY A 251 -47.36 34.13 -17.16
N GLY A 252 -48.50 33.46 -17.02
CA GLY A 252 -49.42 33.19 -18.11
C GLY A 252 -50.07 34.48 -18.60
N GLU A 253 -50.06 34.67 -19.92
CA GLU A 253 -51.05 35.53 -20.56
C GLU A 253 -52.36 34.75 -20.68
N GLU A 254 -53.37 35.21 -19.93
CA GLU A 254 -54.77 35.00 -20.25
C GLU A 254 -55.07 35.61 -21.62
N ILE A 255 -55.65 34.82 -22.54
CA ILE A 255 -56.52 35.35 -23.58
C ILE A 255 -57.82 34.55 -23.55
N THR A 256 -58.85 35.17 -22.98
CA THR A 256 -60.25 34.81 -23.17
C THR A 256 -60.84 35.75 -24.23
N ALA A 257 -61.19 35.19 -25.39
CA ALA A 257 -62.35 35.49 -26.27
C ALA A 257 -62.10 34.87 -27.65
#